data_AF-D4GYZ2-F1
#
_entry.id   AF-D4GYZ2-F1
#
_cell.length_a   1.000
_cell.length_b   1.000
_cell.length_c   1.000
_cell.angle_alpha   90.00
_cell.angle_beta   90.00
_cell.angle_gamma   90.00
#
_symmetry.space_group_name_H-M   'P 1'
#
loop_
_entity.id
_entity.type
_entity.pdbx_description
1 polymer ?
#
loop_
_entity_poly.entity_id
_entity_poly.type
_entity_poly.pdbx_seq_one_letter_code
_entity_poly.pdbx_strand_id
1 'polypeptide(L)'
;MVSRRTKAVAQLGIAVLTALWMVSMRRLLRSSDDESHEPTPLSPGGLAVGGAWGVGQVWAYDRDCWKVRSNRRRGLVVSLVGLAVERRLLPRTESFTYSLGFGRVLGVVVYRAWYGLLRPLPGGD
;
A
#
# COMPACT_ATOMS: atom_id res chain seq x y z
N MET A 1 -6.59 -8.10 24.66
CA MET A 1 -6.71 -8.31 23.20
C MET A 1 -6.93 -6.93 22.56
N VAL A 2 -6.06 -6.49 21.65
CA VAL A 2 -6.21 -5.17 21.00
C VAL A 2 -7.40 -5.20 20.04
N SER A 3 -8.34 -4.26 20.19
CA SER A 3 -9.53 -4.15 19.33
C SER A 3 -9.12 -4.03 17.86
N ARG A 4 -9.91 -4.62 16.95
CA ARG A 4 -9.67 -4.56 15.50
C ARG A 4 -9.59 -3.10 15.02
N ARG A 5 -10.38 -2.22 15.64
CA ARG A 5 -10.39 -0.78 15.34
C ARG A 5 -9.05 -0.11 15.68
N THR A 6 -8.46 -0.42 16.84
CA THR A 6 -7.15 0.12 17.23
C THR A 6 -6.05 -0.29 16.25
N LYS A 7 -6.09 -1.54 15.76
CA LYS A 7 -5.15 -2.01 14.73
C LYS A 7 -5.34 -1.28 13.40
N ALA A 8 -6.59 -1.04 12.98
CA ALA A 8 -6.88 -0.28 11.77
C ALA A 8 -6.41 1.17 11.85
N VAL A 9 -6.61 1.84 13.00
CA VAL A 9 -6.12 3.21 13.24
C VAL A 9 -4.60 3.26 13.27
N ALA A 10 -3.93 2.30 13.91
CA ALA A 10 -2.48 2.21 13.89
C ALA A 10 -1.93 2.00 12.46
N GLN A 11 -2.59 1.15 11.67
CA GLN A 11 -2.23 0.95 10.26
C GLN A 11 -2.45 2.22 9.43
N LEU A 12 -3.52 2.97 9.69
CA LEU A 12 -3.74 4.28 9.06
C LEU A 12 -2.59 5.24 9.40
N GLY A 13 -2.23 5.37 10.67
CA GLY A 13 -1.13 6.23 11.12
C GLY A 13 0.20 5.87 10.45
N ILE A 14 0.57 4.58 10.44
CA ILE A 14 1.79 4.10 9.79
C ILE A 14 1.76 4.37 8.28
N ALA A 15 0.63 4.12 7.61
CA ALA A 15 0.50 4.34 6.17
C ALA A 15 0.61 5.83 5.82
N VAL A 16 0.00 6.72 6.61
CA VAL A 16 0.13 8.18 6.43
C VAL A 16 1.57 8.63 6.64
N LEU A 17 2.23 8.19 7.71
CA LEU A 17 3.64 8.49 7.97
C LEU A 17 4.55 8.00 6.83
N THR A 18 4.28 6.81 6.30
CA THR A 18 5.04 6.24 5.17
C THR A 18 4.82 7.07 3.91
N ALA A 19 3.59 7.49 3.61
CA ALA A 19 3.29 8.34 2.46
C ALA A 19 3.99 9.71 2.58
N LEU A 20 3.95 10.32 3.76
CA LEU A 20 4.64 11.58 4.04
C LEU A 20 6.15 11.42 3.90
N TRP A 21 6.73 10.34 4.44
CA TRP A 21 8.14 10.01 4.27
C TRP A 21 8.52 9.88 2.80
N MET A 22 7.74 9.13 2.00
CA MET A 22 7.98 8.98 0.57
C MET A 22 7.97 10.32 -0.18
N VAL A 23 7.03 11.21 0.15
CA VAL A 23 6.94 12.55 -0.42
C VAL A 23 8.13 13.41 0.01
N SER A 24 8.48 13.41 1.29
CA SER A 24 9.62 14.16 1.83
C SER A 24 10.93 13.68 1.23
N MET A 25 11.15 12.37 1.14
CA MET A 25 12.34 11.79 0.51
C MET A 25 12.45 12.20 -0.96
N ARG A 26 11.33 12.16 -1.71
CA ARG A 26 11.31 12.62 -3.10
C ARG A 26 11.60 14.11 -3.22
N ARG A 27 11.13 14.93 -2.28
CA ARG A 27 11.43 16.37 -2.24
C ARG A 27 12.90 16.63 -1.91
N LEU A 28 13.48 15.89 -0.97
CA LEU A 28 14.89 15.99 -0.60
C LEU A 28 15.80 15.61 -1.75
N LEU A 29 15.54 14.46 -2.39
CA LEU A 29 16.28 14.04 -3.59
C LEU A 29 16.16 15.08 -4.71
N ARG A 30 14.97 15.65 -4.92
CA ARG A 30 14.76 16.73 -5.90
C ARG A 30 15.49 18.02 -5.55
N SER A 31 15.71 18.33 -4.27
CA SER A 31 16.47 19.52 -3.86
C SER A 31 17.98 19.34 -3.89
N SER A 32 18.46 18.09 -3.97
CA SER A 32 19.89 17.76 -4.05
C SER A 32 20.38 17.58 -5.50
N ASP A 33 19.48 17.22 -6.42
CA ASP A 33 19.74 17.20 -7.86
C ASP A 33 19.57 18.60 -8.47
N ASP A 34 20.54 19.48 -8.22
CA ASP A 34 20.74 20.67 -9.04
C ASP A 34 21.49 20.24 -10.33
N GLU A 35 20.87 20.51 -11.48
CA GLU A 35 21.44 20.63 -12.85
C GLU A 35 21.43 19.51 -13.93
N SER A 36 21.03 18.24 -13.76
CA SER A 36 21.17 17.33 -14.95
C SER A 36 20.21 16.17 -15.19
N HIS A 37 19.22 15.89 -14.34
CA HIS A 37 18.28 14.80 -14.61
C HIS A 37 16.84 15.31 -14.65
N GLU A 38 16.18 15.19 -15.81
CA GLU A 38 14.74 15.41 -15.92
C GLU A 38 13.99 14.58 -14.88
N PRO A 39 13.02 15.16 -14.16
CA PRO A 39 12.38 14.49 -13.04
C PRO A 39 11.65 13.24 -13.52
N THR A 40 12.05 12.07 -13.02
CA THR A 40 11.36 10.80 -13.27
C THR A 40 9.84 10.97 -13.04
N PRO A 41 9.02 11.00 -14.11
CA PRO A 41 7.62 11.35 -13.98
C PRO A 41 6.90 10.24 -13.22
N LEU A 42 5.92 10.62 -12.39
CA LEU A 42 5.05 9.62 -11.75
C LEU A 42 4.31 8.87 -12.85
N SER A 43 4.32 7.54 -12.76
CA SER A 43 3.53 6.70 -13.65
C SER A 43 2.09 6.65 -13.12
N PRO A 44 1.11 7.23 -13.83
CA PRO A 44 -0.29 7.16 -13.41
C PRO A 44 -0.77 5.71 -13.33
N GLY A 45 -0.29 4.85 -14.25
CA GLY A 45 -0.55 3.41 -14.24
C GLY A 45 0.02 2.72 -13.00
N GLY A 46 1.28 3.02 -12.62
CA GLY A 46 1.88 2.48 -11.40
C GLY A 46 1.08 2.88 -10.15
N LEU A 47 0.70 4.15 -10.06
CA LEU A 47 -0.16 4.68 -8.98
C LEU A 47 -1.50 3.93 -8.88
N ALA A 48 -2.21 3.79 -10.00
CA ALA A 48 -3.52 3.15 -10.04
C ALA A 48 -3.44 1.65 -9.69
N VAL A 49 -2.50 0.92 -10.29
CA VAL A 49 -2.28 -0.52 -10.00
C VAL A 49 -1.88 -0.72 -8.55
N GLY A 50 -0.96 0.12 -8.04
CA GLY A 50 -0.54 0.10 -6.65
C GLY A 50 -1.71 0.31 -5.71
N GLY A 51 -2.51 1.36 -5.97
CA GLY A 51 -3.69 1.68 -5.17
C GLY A 51 -4.71 0.55 -5.13
N ALA A 52 -5.06 0.00 -6.28
CA ALA A 52 -5.97 -1.15 -6.37
C ALA A 52 -5.42 -2.36 -5.60
N TRP A 53 -4.11 -2.62 -5.70
CA TRP A 53 -3.45 -3.70 -4.97
C TRP A 53 -3.49 -3.49 -3.46
N GLY A 54 -3.18 -2.28 -2.99
CA GLY A 54 -3.22 -1.92 -1.57
C GLY A 54 -4.62 -2.06 -0.97
N VAL A 55 -5.63 -1.51 -1.66
CA VAL A 55 -7.04 -1.65 -1.26
C VAL A 55 -7.44 -3.13 -1.23
N GLY A 56 -7.17 -3.88 -2.30
CA GLY A 56 -7.54 -5.29 -2.41
C GLY A 56 -6.91 -6.16 -1.31
N GLN A 57 -5.65 -5.90 -0.97
CA GLN A 57 -4.96 -6.63 0.09
C GLN A 57 -5.61 -6.42 1.47
N VAL A 58 -5.89 -5.17 1.83
CA VAL A 58 -6.50 -4.85 3.13
C VAL A 58 -7.96 -5.31 3.19
N TRP A 59 -8.68 -5.15 2.08
CA TRP A 59 -10.03 -5.67 1.93
C TRP A 59 -10.11 -7.19 2.11
N ALA A 60 -9.23 -7.94 1.43
CA ALA A 60 -9.17 -9.39 1.53
C ALA A 60 -8.80 -9.84 2.95
N TYR A 61 -7.90 -9.10 3.60
CA TYR A 61 -7.51 -9.37 4.98
C TYR A 61 -8.65 -9.12 5.98
N ASP A 62 -9.36 -8.00 5.84
CA ASP A 62 -10.44 -7.62 6.75
C ASP A 62 -11.64 -8.59 6.63
N ARG A 63 -11.98 -9.03 5.41
CA ARG A 63 -13.02 -10.04 5.17
C ARG A 63 -12.60 -11.48 5.45
N ASP A 64 -11.36 -11.71 5.89
CA ASP A 64 -10.75 -13.04 6.03
C ASP A 64 -10.94 -13.91 4.78
N CYS A 65 -10.84 -13.29 3.59
CA CYS A 65 -10.89 -14.02 2.33
C CYS A 65 -9.81 -15.12 2.35
N TRP A 66 -10.20 -16.34 1.96
CA TRP A 66 -9.33 -17.51 1.93
C TRP A 66 -8.72 -17.95 3.28
N LYS A 67 -9.24 -17.45 4.41
CA LYS A 67 -8.67 -17.68 5.74
C LYS A 67 -7.25 -17.11 5.88
N VAL A 68 -6.94 -16.04 5.14
CA VAL A 68 -5.61 -15.42 5.14
C VAL A 68 -5.27 -14.83 6.52
N ARG A 69 -6.26 -14.29 7.22
CA ARG A 69 -6.08 -13.78 8.58
C ARG A 69 -6.06 -14.92 9.60
N SER A 70 -6.90 -15.94 9.44
CA SER A 70 -6.98 -17.06 10.39
C SER A 70 -5.88 -18.12 10.21
N ASN A 71 -5.24 -18.22 9.04
CA ASN A 71 -4.18 -19.19 8.76
C ASN A 71 -2.92 -18.51 8.21
N ARG A 72 -1.90 -18.37 9.09
CA ARG A 72 -0.59 -17.76 8.76
C ARG A 72 0.07 -18.38 7.51
N ARG A 73 -0.05 -19.69 7.28
CA ARG A 73 0.56 -20.34 6.10
C ARG A 73 -0.07 -19.84 4.81
N ARG A 74 -1.39 -19.69 4.78
CA ARG A 74 -2.12 -19.18 3.61
C ARG A 74 -1.79 -17.71 3.36
N GLY A 75 -1.68 -16.90 4.42
CA GLY A 75 -1.23 -15.52 4.29
C GLY A 75 0.19 -15.39 3.74
N LEU A 76 1.10 -16.28 4.13
CA LEU A 76 2.45 -16.35 3.56
C LEU A 76 2.42 -16.70 2.07
N VAL A 77 1.66 -17.73 1.69
CA VAL A 77 1.52 -18.14 0.28
C VAL A 77 0.95 -17.01 -0.57
N VAL A 78 -0.12 -16.36 -0.14
CA VAL A 78 -0.72 -15.23 -0.87
C VAL A 78 0.27 -14.07 -1.02
N SER A 79 1.06 -13.79 0.03
CA SER A 79 2.08 -12.74 -0.04
C SER A 79 3.21 -13.09 -1.01
N LEU A 80 3.67 -14.34 -1.01
CA LEU A 80 4.73 -14.81 -1.91
C LEU A 80 4.26 -14.83 -3.36
N VAL A 81 3.05 -15.31 -3.62
CA VAL A 81 2.43 -15.29 -4.95
C VAL A 81 2.27 -13.85 -5.43
N GLY A 82 1.78 -12.96 -4.58
CA GLY A 82 1.67 -11.54 -4.89
C GLY A 82 3.01 -10.92 -5.29
N LEU A 83 4.08 -11.21 -4.54
CA LEU A 83 5.43 -10.73 -4.82
C LEU A 83 6.01 -11.31 -6.12
N ALA A 84 5.72 -12.58 -6.41
CA ALA A 84 6.12 -13.23 -7.66
C ALA A 84 5.39 -12.62 -8.88
N VAL A 85 4.09 -12.34 -8.75
CA VAL A 85 3.27 -11.69 -9.78
C VAL A 85 3.79 -10.28 -10.04
N GLU A 86 4.02 -9.50 -8.98
CA GLU A 86 4.57 -8.13 -9.06
C GLU A 86 5.91 -8.14 -9.82
N ARG A 87 6.82 -9.04 -9.44
CA ARG A 87 8.15 -9.13 -10.05
C ARG A 87 8.16 -9.62 -11.50
N ARG A 88 7.13 -10.36 -11.93
CA ARG A 88 7.09 -11.03 -13.23
C ARG A 88 6.26 -10.29 -14.27
N LEU A 89 5.17 -9.64 -13.85
CA LEU A 89 4.21 -9.02 -14.77
C LEU A 89 4.33 -7.51 -14.85
N LEU A 90 4.95 -6.85 -13.88
CA LEU A 90 4.97 -5.40 -13.83
C LEU A 90 6.29 -4.80 -14.35
N PRO A 91 6.23 -3.61 -15.00
CA PRO A 91 7.42 -2.89 -15.43
C PRO A 91 8.38 -2.60 -14.28
N ARG A 92 9.68 -2.82 -14.50
CA ARG A 92 10.76 -2.54 -13.52
C ARG A 92 11.35 -1.14 -13.61
N THR A 93 10.76 -0.25 -14.41
CA THR A 93 11.21 1.15 -14.45
C THR A 93 11.08 1.79 -13.07
N GLU A 94 12.04 2.62 -12.69
CA GLU A 94 12.07 3.27 -11.36
C GLU A 94 10.81 4.12 -11.12
N SER A 95 10.36 4.86 -12.13
CA SER A 95 9.09 5.62 -12.13
C SER A 95 7.90 4.75 -11.74
N PHE A 96 7.77 3.59 -12.38
CA PHE A 96 6.67 2.66 -12.17
C PHE A 96 6.76 2.03 -10.78
N THR A 97 7.94 1.55 -10.36
CA THR A 97 8.13 0.90 -9.06
C THR A 97 7.83 1.86 -7.90
N TYR A 98 8.33 3.10 -7.97
CA TYR A 98 8.03 4.13 -6.98
C TYR A 98 6.53 4.45 -6.95
N SER A 99 5.93 4.66 -8.13
CA SER A 99 4.50 4.97 -8.25
C SER A 99 3.60 3.82 -7.78
N LEU A 100 4.01 2.57 -8.00
CA LEU A 100 3.36 1.36 -7.53
C LEU A 100 3.38 1.27 -6.01
N GLY A 101 4.56 1.45 -5.40
CA GLY A 101 4.71 1.46 -3.94
C GLY A 101 3.90 2.59 -3.29
N PHE A 102 4.01 3.81 -3.83
CA PHE A 102 3.28 4.97 -3.32
C PHE A 102 1.77 4.81 -3.49
N GLY A 103 1.31 4.33 -4.64
CA GLY A 103 -0.08 4.01 -4.91
C GLY A 103 -0.62 3.00 -3.91
N ARG A 104 0.14 1.94 -3.60
CA ARG A 104 -0.24 0.92 -2.62
C ARG A 104 -0.45 1.52 -1.23
N VAL A 105 0.46 2.38 -0.77
CA VAL A 105 0.31 3.07 0.52
C VAL A 105 -0.92 3.96 0.51
N LEU A 106 -1.15 4.74 -0.55
CA LEU A 106 -2.35 5.58 -0.70
C LEU A 106 -3.64 4.75 -0.66
N GLY A 107 -3.67 3.61 -1.36
CA GLY A 107 -4.81 2.70 -1.32
C GLY A 107 -5.13 2.22 0.09
N VAL A 108 -4.11 1.89 0.88
CA VAL A 108 -4.27 1.53 2.30
C VAL A 108 -4.80 2.71 3.12
N VAL A 109 -4.26 3.92 2.93
CA VAL A 109 -4.72 5.13 3.62
C VAL A 109 -6.20 5.38 3.35
N VAL A 110 -6.59 5.39 2.07
CA VAL A 110 -7.98 5.61 1.65
C VAL A 110 -8.89 4.54 2.23
N TYR A 111 -8.51 3.27 2.11
CA TYR A 111 -9.30 2.17 2.64
C TYR A 111 -9.45 2.24 4.16
N ARG A 112 -8.39 2.55 4.91
CA ARG A 112 -8.43 2.61 6.38
C ARG A 112 -9.12 3.87 6.91
N ALA A 113 -9.01 4.98 6.19
CA ALA A 113 -9.80 6.18 6.48
C ALA A 113 -11.29 5.88 6.31
N TRP A 114 -11.67 5.16 5.25
CA TRP A 114 -13.05 4.77 5.02
C TRP A 114 -13.53 3.69 5.99
N TYR A 115 -12.79 2.58 6.12
CA TYR A 115 -13.05 1.44 6.99
C TYR A 115 -12.01 1.37 8.12
N GLY A 116 -12.41 1.72 9.34
CA GLY A 116 -11.56 1.79 10.52
C GLY A 116 -11.70 3.13 11.24
N LEU A 117 -11.64 4.23 10.50
CA LEU A 117 -11.91 5.58 11.02
C LEU A 117 -13.39 5.95 10.88
N LEU A 118 -13.89 6.07 9.64
CA LEU A 118 -15.27 6.53 9.35
C LEU A 118 -16.33 5.45 9.49
N ARG A 119 -16.05 4.22 9.05
CA ARG A 119 -16.98 3.08 9.09
C ARG A 119 -16.39 1.92 9.90
N PRO A 120 -17.25 1.06 10.50
CA PRO A 120 -16.79 -0.18 11.13
C PRO A 120 -16.12 -1.09 10.10
N LEU A 121 -15.24 -1.96 10.60
CA LEU A 121 -14.50 -2.90 9.76
C LEU A 121 -15.47 -3.97 9.19
N PRO A 122 -15.38 -4.30 7.90
CA PRO A 122 -16.16 -5.39 7.33
C PRO A 122 -15.73 -6.73 7.97
N GLY A 123 -16.69 -7.61 8.28
CA GLY A 123 -16.43 -8.91 8.92
C GLY A 123 -16.65 -8.98 10.43
N GLY A 124 -17.35 -7.99 11.00
CA GLY A 124 -17.74 -7.92 12.41
C GLY A 124 -16.58 -7.55 13.34
N ASP A 125 -16.93 -7.26 14.60
CA ASP A 125 -15.97 -6.93 15.67
C ASP A 125 -15.17 -8.16 16.17
#